data_AF-A0A486UAM9-F1
#
_entry.id   AF-A0A486UAM9-F1
#
_cell.length_a   1.000
_cell.length_b   1.000
_cell.length_c   1.000
_cell.angle_alpha   90.00
_cell.angle_beta   90.00
_cell.angle_gamma   90.00
#
_symmetry.space_group_name_H-M   'P 1'
#
loop_
_entity.id
_entity.type
_entity.pdbx_description
1 polymer ?
#
loop_
_entity_poly.entity_id
_entity_poly.type
_entity_poly.pdbx_seq_one_letter_code
_entity_poly.pdbx_strand_id
1 'polypeptide(L)'
;MFALLIIPLLVSGSLLVTSSHNIKLFFRLHRYDGQLLYMKVATYGFYSCLAAIVAAYSIKFLCPGLTFATWLSHLIDGSSDPKENRITAWLILLSVTTVGLAWLWLQFCRLRIYVAAWLITHEPKDEESINFSKQVIRLNELGKLLSDGSLGQLFFDSATEDRPVLVSLKCRKVYVGTVNMISEPNEKQGPNLEISISPIMSGYRDKDTLRVLFSNDYNDLEDVDTSIIFPLSEVSHASWFNMDIHEKVDNNREPKPISNRKAKRKYGRSRK
;
A
#
# COMPACT_ATOMS: atom_id res chain seq x y z
N MET A 1 32.03 -2.13 -20.46
CA MET A 1 31.50 -0.77 -20.69
C MET A 1 29.99 -0.68 -20.45
N PHE A 2 29.13 -1.47 -21.12
CA PHE A 2 27.66 -1.39 -20.94
C PHE A 2 27.15 -1.72 -19.53
N ALA A 3 27.79 -2.65 -18.82
CA ALA A 3 27.42 -2.99 -17.44
C ALA A 3 27.53 -1.78 -16.48
N LEU A 4 28.46 -0.86 -16.74
CA LEU A 4 28.63 0.36 -15.93
C LEU A 4 27.44 1.31 -16.06
N LEU A 5 26.64 1.22 -17.12
CA LEU A 5 25.41 2.00 -17.31
C LEU A 5 24.17 1.25 -16.82
N ILE A 6 24.09 -0.05 -17.11
CA ILE A 6 22.90 -0.86 -16.82
C ILE A 6 22.72 -1.05 -15.31
N ILE A 7 23.80 -1.33 -14.56
CA ILE A 7 23.71 -1.57 -13.12
C ILE A 7 23.22 -0.31 -12.38
N PRO A 8 23.81 0.89 -12.55
CA PRO A 8 23.35 2.11 -11.88
C PRO A 8 21.95 2.54 -12.32
N LEU A 9 21.57 2.25 -13.57
CA LEU A 9 20.21 2.47 -14.05
C LEU A 9 19.21 1.60 -13.29
N LEU A 10 19.47 0.30 -13.15
CA LEU A 10 18.59 -0.59 -12.39
C LEU A 10 18.57 -0.27 -10.90
N VAL A 11 19.72 0.07 -10.31
CA VAL A 11 19.85 0.45 -8.89
C VAL A 11 19.11 1.75 -8.58
N SER A 12 19.25 2.77 -9.43
CA SER A 12 18.52 4.03 -9.26
C SER A 12 17.02 3.85 -9.44
N GLY A 13 16.61 3.01 -10.40
CA GLY A 13 15.21 2.61 -10.59
C GLY A 13 14.64 1.89 -9.37
N SER A 14 15.33 0.88 -8.83
CA SER A 14 14.85 0.09 -7.69
C SER A 14 14.76 0.94 -6.42
N LEU A 15 15.73 1.83 -6.20
CA LEU A 15 15.74 2.76 -5.08
C LEU A 15 14.53 3.72 -5.10
N LEU A 16 14.13 4.22 -6.27
CA LEU A 16 12.93 5.06 -6.42
C LEU A 16 11.62 4.29 -6.24
N VAL A 17 11.63 3.04 -6.68
CA VAL A 17 10.44 2.21 -6.83
C VAL A 17 10.08 1.47 -5.53
N THR A 18 11.05 0.95 -4.80
CA THR A 18 10.87 0.23 -3.53
C THR A 18 10.76 1.18 -2.32
N SER A 19 11.08 2.47 -2.47
CA SER A 19 11.04 3.40 -1.34
C SER A 19 9.61 3.73 -0.90
N SER A 20 9.34 3.50 0.40
CA SER A 20 8.07 3.83 1.09
C SER A 20 7.74 5.32 1.14
N HIS A 21 8.66 6.18 0.68
CA HIS A 21 8.47 7.63 0.57
C HIS A 21 7.79 8.03 -0.74
N ASN A 22 7.77 7.17 -1.76
CA ASN A 22 7.03 7.42 -2.98
C ASN A 22 5.71 6.65 -2.94
N ILE A 23 4.81 7.07 -2.06
CA ILE A 23 3.57 6.35 -1.67
C ILE A 23 2.77 5.88 -2.90
N LYS A 24 2.56 6.77 -3.87
CA LYS A 24 1.82 6.47 -5.11
C LYS A 24 2.46 5.33 -5.91
N LEU A 25 3.79 5.38 -6.01
CA LEU A 25 4.53 4.39 -6.76
C LEU A 25 4.58 3.07 -6.01
N PHE A 26 4.89 3.13 -4.71
CA PHE A 26 4.96 1.98 -3.82
C PHE A 26 3.68 1.12 -3.86
N PHE A 27 2.52 1.71 -3.57
CA PHE A 27 1.25 0.99 -3.56
C PHE A 27 0.82 0.50 -4.94
N ARG A 28 1.03 1.30 -5.98
CA ARG A 28 0.71 0.89 -7.34
C ARG A 28 1.59 -0.27 -7.78
N LEU A 29 2.84 -0.31 -7.34
CA LEU A 29 3.84 -1.24 -7.81
C LEU A 29 3.75 -2.62 -7.15
N HIS A 30 3.40 -2.68 -5.87
CA HIS A 30 3.15 -3.93 -5.14
C HIS A 30 1.91 -4.71 -5.65
N ARG A 31 1.19 -4.13 -6.61
CA ARG A 31 0.11 -4.82 -7.36
C ARG A 31 0.62 -5.55 -8.62
N TYR A 32 1.84 -5.27 -9.08
CA TYR A 32 2.38 -5.86 -10.31
C TYR A 32 3.40 -6.93 -9.99
N ASP A 33 3.11 -8.16 -10.41
CA ASP A 33 4.01 -9.30 -10.26
C ASP A 33 4.90 -9.50 -11.50
N GLY A 34 6.10 -10.06 -11.29
CA GLY A 34 6.95 -10.61 -12.34
C GLY A 34 7.60 -9.59 -13.28
N GLN A 35 7.52 -9.83 -14.60
CA GLN A 35 8.27 -9.10 -15.63
C GLN A 35 7.93 -7.60 -15.69
N LEU A 36 6.69 -7.24 -15.38
CA LEU A 36 6.24 -5.85 -15.44
C LEU A 36 6.89 -4.98 -14.35
N LEU A 37 7.24 -5.58 -13.21
CA LEU A 37 7.96 -4.93 -12.13
C LEU A 37 9.35 -4.46 -12.60
N TYR A 38 10.09 -5.37 -13.24
CA TYR A 38 11.42 -5.07 -13.80
C TYR A 38 11.37 -3.99 -14.88
N MET A 39 10.37 -4.04 -15.76
CA MET A 39 10.19 -2.99 -16.77
C MET A 39 9.93 -1.62 -16.14
N LYS A 40 9.15 -1.56 -15.06
CA LYS A 40 8.93 -0.29 -14.35
C LYS A 40 10.19 0.21 -13.67
N VAL A 41 10.92 -0.65 -12.97
CA VAL A 41 12.24 -0.33 -12.40
C VAL A 41 13.14 0.26 -13.48
N ALA A 42 13.22 -0.37 -14.66
CA ALA A 42 14.00 0.13 -15.77
C ALA A 42 13.50 1.49 -16.29
N THR A 43 12.20 1.74 -16.38
CA THR A 43 11.68 3.06 -16.81
C THR A 43 12.04 4.20 -15.86
N TYR A 44 11.94 3.99 -14.54
CA TYR A 44 12.32 5.02 -13.57
C TYR A 44 13.84 5.24 -13.51
N GLY A 45 14.62 4.16 -13.68
CA GLY A 45 16.07 4.25 -13.88
C GLY A 45 16.45 5.00 -15.16
N PHE A 46 15.65 4.84 -16.23
CA PHE A 46 15.86 5.59 -17.46
C PHE A 46 15.59 7.09 -17.27
N TYR A 47 14.54 7.47 -16.52
CA TYR A 47 14.27 8.86 -16.20
C TYR A 47 15.37 9.50 -15.34
N SER A 48 15.93 8.79 -14.35
CA SER A 48 17.08 9.29 -13.58
C SER A 48 18.32 9.45 -14.46
N CYS A 49 18.54 8.54 -15.41
CA CYS A 49 19.61 8.63 -16.40
C CYS A 49 19.48 9.86 -17.31
N LEU A 50 18.27 10.09 -17.84
CA LEU A 50 17.99 11.25 -18.68
C LEU A 50 18.18 12.56 -17.90
N ALA A 51 17.72 12.61 -16.64
CA ALA A 51 17.96 13.74 -15.75
C ALA A 51 19.46 13.98 -15.49
N ALA A 52 20.26 12.92 -15.34
CA ALA A 52 21.70 13.05 -15.17
C ALA A 52 22.41 13.60 -16.41
N ILE A 53 21.98 13.19 -17.61
CA ILE A 53 22.51 13.73 -18.87
C ILE A 53 22.20 15.24 -18.97
N VAL A 54 20.95 15.63 -18.69
CA VAL A 54 20.54 17.04 -18.69
C VAL A 54 21.32 17.84 -17.65
N ALA A 55 21.50 17.30 -16.44
CA ALA A 55 22.28 17.93 -15.38
C ALA A 55 23.75 18.10 -15.79
N ALA A 56 24.38 17.06 -16.37
CA ALA A 56 25.76 17.12 -16.85
C ALA A 56 25.94 18.17 -17.95
N TYR A 57 24.99 18.27 -18.89
CA TYR A 57 25.01 19.31 -19.93
C TYR A 57 24.83 20.71 -19.32
N SER A 58 23.89 20.86 -18.39
CA SER A 58 23.62 22.13 -17.70
C SER A 58 24.83 22.61 -16.90
N ILE A 59 25.49 21.72 -16.16
CA ILE A 59 26.72 22.04 -15.42
C ILE A 59 27.82 22.50 -16.38
N LYS A 60 27.99 21.83 -17.53
CA LYS A 60 28.97 22.22 -18.54
C LYS A 60 28.65 23.57 -19.18
N PHE A 61 27.36 23.90 -19.35
CA PHE A 61 26.91 25.18 -19.86
C PHE A 61 27.14 26.32 -18.86
N LEU A 62 26.79 26.11 -17.59
CA LEU A 62 26.93 27.10 -16.51
C LEU A 62 28.40 27.32 -16.08
N CYS A 63 29.18 26.25 -16.04
CA CYS A 63 30.56 26.26 -15.55
C CYS A 63 31.49 25.55 -16.55
N PRO A 64 31.86 26.21 -17.67
CA PRO A 64 32.71 25.61 -18.69
C PRO A 64 34.12 25.25 -18.19
N GLY A 65 34.58 25.84 -17.09
CA GLY A 65 35.86 25.54 -16.46
C GLY A 65 35.90 24.26 -15.61
N LEU A 66 34.75 23.64 -15.31
CA LEU A 66 34.69 22.42 -14.50
C LEU A 66 34.79 21.16 -15.38
N THR A 67 36.01 20.70 -15.65
CA THR A 67 36.26 19.44 -16.36
C THR A 67 36.48 18.27 -15.40
N PHE A 68 35.45 17.90 -14.65
CA PHE A 68 35.50 16.74 -13.73
C PHE A 68 35.90 15.42 -14.42
N ALA A 69 35.48 15.21 -15.66
CA ALA A 69 35.81 14.01 -16.40
C ALA A 69 37.30 13.91 -16.78
N THR A 70 37.99 15.03 -17.02
CA THR A 70 39.44 15.01 -17.29
C THR A 70 40.21 14.81 -16.00
N TRP A 71 39.80 15.45 -14.91
CA TRP A 71 40.35 15.21 -13.58
C TRP A 71 40.25 13.73 -13.19
N LEU A 72 39.05 13.14 -13.33
CA LEU A 72 38.83 11.74 -13.02
C LEU A 72 39.58 10.79 -13.95
N SER A 73 39.78 11.16 -15.22
CA SER A 73 40.56 10.34 -16.16
C SER A 73 42.05 10.24 -15.81
N HIS A 74 42.60 11.20 -15.06
CA HIS A 74 43.97 11.12 -14.54
C HIS A 74 44.10 10.20 -13.32
N LEU A 75 42.99 9.89 -12.65
CA LEU A 75 42.93 8.97 -11.51
C LEU A 75 42.67 7.51 -11.94
N ILE A 76 42.18 7.29 -13.16
CA ILE A 76 41.82 5.97 -13.69
C ILE A 76 42.88 5.53 -14.69
N ASP A 77 43.69 4.54 -14.30
CA ASP A 77 44.71 3.92 -15.15
C ASP A 77 44.13 2.63 -15.78
N GLY A 78 43.08 2.80 -16.58
CA GLY A 78 42.25 1.69 -17.08
C GLY A 78 42.70 1.09 -18.40
N SER A 79 43.39 1.86 -19.24
CA SER A 79 43.86 1.49 -20.59
C SER A 79 45.07 2.35 -20.97
N SER A 80 45.92 1.83 -21.86
CA SER A 80 47.09 2.53 -22.41
C SER A 80 46.72 3.75 -23.25
N ASP A 81 45.47 3.83 -23.73
CA ASP A 81 44.98 4.94 -24.55
C ASP A 81 44.26 6.03 -23.72
N PRO A 82 44.73 7.29 -23.75
CA PRO A 82 44.16 8.38 -22.94
C PRO A 82 42.71 8.73 -23.34
N LYS A 83 42.31 8.40 -24.57
CA LYS A 83 40.94 8.60 -25.05
C LYS A 83 39.96 7.62 -24.39
N GLU A 84 40.35 6.37 -24.20
CA GLU A 84 39.52 5.35 -23.56
C GLU A 84 39.33 5.63 -22.07
N ASN A 85 40.38 6.10 -21.39
CA ASN A 85 40.30 6.50 -19.98
C ASN A 85 39.33 7.68 -19.80
N ARG A 86 39.30 8.63 -20.74
CA ARG A 86 38.35 9.74 -20.72
C ARG A 86 36.90 9.30 -20.91
N ILE A 87 36.64 8.36 -21.83
CA ILE A 87 35.29 7.81 -22.04
C ILE A 87 34.84 7.04 -20.80
N THR A 88 35.72 6.23 -20.21
CA THR A 88 35.42 5.45 -19.00
C THR A 88 35.15 6.35 -17.80
N ALA A 89 35.91 7.43 -17.62
CA ALA A 89 35.67 8.45 -16.60
C ALA A 89 34.31 9.14 -16.77
N TRP A 90 33.92 9.47 -18.00
CA TRP A 90 32.59 10.02 -18.30
C TRP A 90 31.47 9.06 -17.93
N LEU A 91 31.62 7.77 -18.26
CA LEU A 91 30.63 6.75 -17.93
C LEU A 91 30.49 6.57 -16.41
N ILE A 92 31.60 6.55 -15.66
CA ILE A 92 31.59 6.45 -14.20
C ILE A 92 30.91 7.67 -13.58
N LEU A 93 31.27 8.88 -14.04
CA LEU A 93 30.67 10.11 -13.53
C LEU A 93 29.16 10.13 -13.77
N LEU A 94 28.74 9.77 -14.99
CA LEU A 94 27.33 9.67 -15.34
C LEU A 94 26.63 8.67 -14.41
N SER A 95 27.18 7.48 -14.21
CA SER A 95 26.63 6.46 -13.31
C SER A 95 26.53 6.87 -11.85
N VAL A 96 27.49 7.64 -11.32
CA VAL A 96 27.41 8.18 -9.96
C VAL A 96 26.32 9.24 -9.88
N THR A 97 26.22 10.12 -10.89
CA THR A 97 25.20 11.17 -10.93
C THR A 97 23.79 10.63 -11.08
N THR A 98 23.56 9.51 -11.79
CA THR A 98 22.23 8.89 -11.90
C THR A 98 21.72 8.39 -10.55
N VAL A 99 22.58 7.69 -9.80
CA VAL A 99 22.25 7.21 -8.45
C VAL A 99 22.08 8.38 -7.48
N GLY A 100 22.96 9.38 -7.55
CA GLY A 100 22.87 10.59 -6.73
C GLY A 100 21.57 11.37 -6.95
N LEU A 101 21.14 11.55 -8.21
CA LEU A 101 19.87 12.21 -8.53
C LEU A 101 18.66 11.39 -8.06
N ALA A 102 18.69 10.06 -8.17
CA ALA A 102 17.64 9.22 -7.61
C ALA A 102 17.54 9.35 -6.08
N TRP A 103 18.68 9.45 -5.39
CA TRP A 103 18.70 9.70 -3.95
C TRP A 103 18.15 11.09 -3.60
N LEU A 104 18.54 12.14 -4.34
CA LEU A 104 18.00 13.49 -4.16
C LEU A 104 16.48 13.54 -4.40
N TRP A 105 16.00 12.81 -5.40
CA TRP A 105 14.58 12.66 -5.66
C TRP A 105 13.85 12.03 -4.47
N LEU A 106 14.42 10.98 -3.86
CA LEU A 106 13.86 10.40 -2.64
C LEU A 106 13.82 11.40 -1.48
N GLN A 107 14.88 12.19 -1.30
CA GLN A 107 14.90 13.22 -0.27
C GLN A 107 13.81 14.26 -0.49
N PHE A 108 13.58 14.66 -1.74
CA PHE A 108 12.49 15.56 -2.11
C PHE A 108 11.12 14.95 -1.81
N CYS A 109 10.88 13.67 -2.14
CA CYS A 109 9.64 12.97 -1.77
C CYS A 109 9.42 12.92 -0.25
N ARG A 110 10.49 12.61 0.51
CA ARG A 110 10.44 12.59 1.98
C ARG A 110 10.11 13.97 2.56
N LEU A 111 10.76 15.02 2.05
CA LEU A 111 10.50 16.39 2.47
C LEU A 111 9.06 16.81 2.18
N ARG A 112 8.53 16.46 0.99
CA ARG A 112 7.14 16.78 0.62
C ARG A 112 6.12 16.13 1.57
N ILE A 113 6.30 14.86 1.92
CA ILE A 113 5.41 14.17 2.86
C ILE A 113 5.54 14.80 4.25
N TYR A 114 6.75 15.13 4.68
CA TYR A 114 6.98 15.77 5.97
C TYR A 114 6.29 17.14 6.05
N VAL A 115 6.46 17.99 5.03
CA VAL A 115 5.79 19.30 4.95
C VAL A 115 4.28 19.15 4.91
N ALA A 116 3.75 18.19 4.14
CA ALA A 116 2.31 17.92 4.10
C ALA A 116 1.77 17.44 5.46
N ALA A 117 2.48 16.54 6.14
CA ALA A 117 2.10 16.09 7.48
C ALA A 117 2.12 17.27 8.47
N TRP A 118 3.19 18.06 8.47
CA TRP A 118 3.34 19.24 9.33
C TRP A 118 2.22 20.27 9.13
N LEU A 119 1.72 20.46 7.91
CA LEU A 119 0.60 21.38 7.63
C LEU A 119 -0.75 20.86 8.14
N ILE A 120 -0.93 19.54 8.23
CA ILE A 120 -2.19 18.92 8.69
C ILE A 120 -2.21 18.81 10.22
N THR A 121 -1.05 18.62 10.84
CA THR A 121 -0.93 18.45 12.29
C THR A 121 -1.24 19.77 13.01
N HIS A 122 -2.23 19.73 13.91
CA HIS A 122 -2.62 20.91 14.70
C HIS A 122 -1.58 21.26 15.79
N GLU A 123 -0.83 20.26 16.29
CA GLU A 123 0.26 20.40 17.28
C GLU A 123 1.58 19.80 16.76
N PRO A 124 2.41 20.56 16.02
CA PRO A 124 3.57 20.01 15.30
C PRO A 124 4.77 19.61 16.19
N LYS A 125 4.64 19.69 17.52
CA LYS A 125 5.75 19.40 18.45
C LYS A 125 5.82 17.94 18.88
N ASP A 126 4.77 17.17 18.66
CA ASP A 126 4.71 15.77 19.05
C ASP A 126 5.04 14.86 17.86
N GLU A 127 6.04 13.98 18.02
CA GLU A 127 6.50 13.07 16.96
C GLU A 127 5.43 12.04 16.60
N GLU A 128 4.61 11.64 17.58
CA GLU A 128 3.51 10.69 17.39
C GLU A 128 2.44 11.28 16.47
N SER A 129 2.05 12.54 16.71
CA SER A 129 1.08 13.27 15.87
C SER A 129 1.50 13.43 14.40
N ILE A 130 2.80 13.64 14.14
CA ILE A 130 3.34 13.73 12.78
C ILE A 130 3.31 12.36 12.11
N ASN A 131 3.64 11.29 12.84
CA ASN A 131 3.60 9.92 12.31
C ASN A 131 2.16 9.47 12.01
N PHE A 132 1.20 9.82 12.87
CA PHE A 132 -0.22 9.64 12.60
C PHE A 132 -0.66 10.40 11.35
N SER A 133 -0.26 11.65 11.20
CA SER A 133 -0.59 12.46 10.01
C SER A 133 -0.01 11.86 8.72
N LYS A 134 1.21 11.31 8.76
CA LYS A 134 1.79 10.56 7.64
C LYS A 134 0.97 9.30 7.31
N GLN A 135 0.49 8.57 8.32
CA GLN A 135 -0.37 7.41 8.12
C GLN A 135 -1.68 7.82 7.45
N VAL A 136 -2.33 8.90 7.89
CA VAL A 136 -3.55 9.42 7.27
C VAL A 136 -3.35 9.78 5.79
N ILE A 137 -2.23 10.44 5.45
CA ILE A 137 -1.89 10.75 4.05
C ILE A 137 -1.73 9.47 3.23
N ARG A 138 -1.05 8.46 3.78
CA ARG A 138 -0.89 7.15 3.12
C ARG A 138 -2.23 6.45 2.92
N LEU A 139 -3.08 6.48 3.92
CA LEU A 139 -4.43 5.89 3.91
C LEU A 139 -5.29 6.53 2.81
N ASN A 140 -5.30 7.86 2.72
CA ASN A 140 -6.03 8.59 1.68
C ASN A 140 -5.54 8.25 0.26
N GLU A 141 -4.22 8.18 0.06
CA GLU A 141 -3.68 7.79 -1.25
C GLU A 141 -3.99 6.32 -1.60
N LEU A 142 -4.02 5.42 -0.60
CA LEU A 142 -4.50 4.05 -0.78
C LEU A 142 -5.98 4.02 -1.18
N GLY A 143 -6.82 4.79 -0.49
CA GLY A 143 -8.25 4.94 -0.80
C GLY A 143 -8.49 5.34 -2.26
N LYS A 144 -7.71 6.28 -2.81
CA LYS A 144 -7.80 6.69 -4.22
C LYS A 144 -7.39 5.61 -5.23
N LEU A 145 -6.62 4.61 -4.80
CA LEU A 145 -6.19 3.49 -5.65
C LEU A 145 -7.20 2.34 -5.66
N LEU A 146 -8.05 2.28 -4.62
CA LEU A 146 -9.14 1.32 -4.55
C LEU A 146 -10.22 1.73 -5.54
N SER A 147 -10.66 0.79 -6.38
CA SER A 147 -11.74 1.07 -7.33
C SER A 147 -13.06 1.17 -6.58
N ASP A 148 -13.87 2.14 -6.99
CA ASP A 148 -15.21 2.34 -6.44
C ASP A 148 -16.04 1.04 -6.51
N GLY A 149 -16.66 0.65 -5.41
CA GLY A 149 -17.46 -0.58 -5.27
C GLY A 149 -16.66 -1.87 -5.10
N SER A 150 -15.34 -1.81 -4.92
CA SER A 150 -14.53 -3.00 -4.62
C SER A 150 -14.62 -3.44 -3.16
N LEU A 151 -14.32 -4.71 -2.88
CA LEU A 151 -14.17 -5.22 -1.51
C LEU A 151 -13.13 -4.42 -0.72
N GLY A 152 -12.04 -4.00 -1.36
CA GLY A 152 -11.01 -3.20 -0.71
C GLY A 152 -11.55 -1.86 -0.23
N GLN A 153 -12.36 -1.15 -1.02
CA GLN A 153 -13.00 0.09 -0.59
C GLN A 153 -14.00 -0.15 0.54
N LEU A 154 -14.85 -1.19 0.44
CA LEU A 154 -15.79 -1.54 1.50
C LEU A 154 -15.09 -1.76 2.85
N PHE A 155 -13.96 -2.47 2.84
CA PHE A 155 -13.19 -2.72 4.07
C PHE A 155 -12.43 -1.49 4.55
N PHE A 156 -11.92 -0.67 3.63
CA PHE A 156 -11.28 0.61 3.95
C PHE A 156 -12.25 1.58 4.62
N ASP A 157 -13.46 1.69 4.08
CA ASP A 157 -14.54 2.51 4.63
C ASP A 157 -14.99 1.96 5.99
N SER A 158 -15.11 0.63 6.13
CA SER A 158 -15.43 0.00 7.41
C SER A 158 -14.41 0.33 8.51
N ALA A 159 -13.12 0.31 8.16
CA ALA A 159 -12.04 0.65 9.09
C ALA A 159 -11.99 2.15 9.45
N THR A 160 -12.38 3.01 8.51
CA THR A 160 -12.32 4.47 8.70
C THR A 160 -13.57 5.01 9.40
N GLU A 161 -14.74 4.45 9.11
CA GLU A 161 -16.05 4.90 9.62
C GLU A 161 -16.57 4.07 10.80
N ASP A 162 -15.82 3.06 11.26
CA ASP A 162 -16.23 2.08 12.29
C ASP A 162 -17.61 1.45 11.99
N ARG A 163 -17.85 1.17 10.70
CA ARG A 163 -19.13 0.68 10.22
C ARG A 163 -19.09 -0.84 10.03
N PRO A 164 -20.04 -1.60 10.61
CA PRO A 164 -19.98 -3.05 10.56
C PRO A 164 -20.25 -3.62 9.17
N VAL A 165 -19.47 -4.64 8.82
CA VAL A 165 -19.58 -5.41 7.57
C VAL A 165 -19.90 -6.87 7.88
N LEU A 166 -20.67 -7.49 7.00
CA LEU A 166 -20.88 -8.94 6.98
C LEU A 166 -19.93 -9.54 5.96
N VAL A 167 -19.02 -10.39 6.42
CA VAL A 167 -18.01 -11.03 5.60
C VAL A 167 -18.26 -12.52 5.53
N SER A 168 -18.20 -13.02 4.30
CA SER A 168 -18.58 -14.38 3.96
C SER A 168 -17.39 -15.11 3.40
N LEU A 169 -16.90 -16.12 4.11
CA LEU A 169 -15.75 -16.89 3.65
C LEU A 169 -16.15 -18.05 2.75
N LYS A 170 -15.23 -18.50 1.90
CA LYS A 170 -15.39 -19.69 1.04
C LYS A 170 -15.78 -20.95 1.81
N CYS A 171 -15.32 -21.09 3.05
CA CYS A 171 -15.66 -22.19 3.95
C CYS A 171 -17.08 -22.09 4.56
N ARG A 172 -17.92 -21.16 4.06
CA ARG A 172 -19.26 -20.82 4.57
C ARG A 172 -19.29 -20.20 5.96
N LYS A 173 -18.15 -19.94 6.62
CA LYS A 173 -18.13 -19.13 7.84
C LYS A 173 -18.53 -17.69 7.53
N VAL A 174 -19.26 -17.09 8.45
CA VAL A 174 -19.71 -15.71 8.37
C VAL A 174 -19.24 -14.97 9.61
N TYR A 175 -18.67 -13.79 9.40
CA TYR A 175 -18.29 -12.86 10.46
C TYR A 175 -19.00 -11.54 10.24
N VAL A 176 -19.47 -10.93 11.32
CA VAL A 176 -20.02 -9.59 11.32
C VAL A 176 -19.23 -8.79 12.32
N GLY A 177 -18.68 -7.66 11.89
CA GLY A 177 -17.78 -6.86 12.71
C GLY A 177 -17.25 -5.64 11.98
N THR A 178 -16.37 -4.90 12.64
CA THR A 178 -15.66 -3.76 12.05
C THR A 178 -14.25 -4.19 11.64
N VAL A 179 -13.74 -3.59 10.56
CA VAL A 179 -12.39 -3.91 10.07
C VAL A 179 -11.39 -3.14 10.90
N ASN A 180 -10.46 -3.83 11.56
CA ASN A 180 -9.43 -3.20 12.38
C ASN A 180 -8.17 -2.89 11.57
N MET A 181 -7.79 -3.81 10.67
CA MET A 181 -6.54 -3.71 9.93
C MET A 181 -6.68 -4.30 8.53
N ILE A 182 -6.12 -3.61 7.55
CA ILE A 182 -5.90 -4.10 6.20
C ILE A 182 -4.39 -4.18 6.04
N SER A 183 -3.84 -5.38 5.79
CA SER A 183 -2.39 -5.51 5.66
C SER A 183 -1.88 -4.75 4.44
N GLU A 184 -0.66 -4.20 4.53
CA GLU A 184 -0.01 -3.62 3.36
C GLU A 184 0.43 -4.74 2.40
N PRO A 185 0.31 -4.56 1.08
CA PRO A 185 0.82 -5.53 0.13
C PRO A 185 2.35 -5.63 0.27
N ASN A 186 2.90 -6.85 0.26
CA ASN A 186 4.33 -7.13 0.42
C ASN A 186 4.87 -7.87 -0.82
N GLU A 187 6.11 -7.56 -1.23
CA GLU A 187 6.79 -8.08 -2.43
C GLU A 187 6.82 -9.62 -2.51
N LYS A 188 6.78 -10.35 -1.38
CA LYS A 188 6.82 -11.82 -1.35
C LYS A 188 5.47 -12.52 -1.49
N GLN A 189 4.36 -11.85 -1.16
CA GLN A 189 3.04 -12.50 -1.02
C GLN A 189 2.03 -12.04 -2.08
N GLY A 190 2.41 -11.13 -2.98
CA GLY A 190 1.50 -10.57 -3.98
C GLY A 190 0.35 -9.80 -3.32
N PRO A 191 -0.76 -9.54 -4.03
CA PRO A 191 -1.92 -8.83 -3.48
C PRO A 191 -2.74 -9.67 -2.49
N ASN A 192 -2.17 -10.73 -1.88
CA ASN A 192 -2.80 -11.49 -0.80
C ASN A 192 -2.83 -10.65 0.47
N LEU A 193 -3.70 -9.65 0.46
CA LEU A 193 -4.01 -8.78 1.58
C LEU A 193 -4.68 -9.65 2.65
N GLU A 194 -4.19 -9.58 3.87
CA GLU A 194 -4.86 -10.11 5.05
C GLU A 194 -5.73 -9.00 5.64
N ILE A 195 -6.87 -9.40 6.18
CA ILE A 195 -7.82 -8.49 6.81
C ILE A 195 -8.08 -8.99 8.21
N SER A 196 -8.02 -8.06 9.16
CA SER A 196 -8.39 -8.28 10.55
C SER A 196 -9.76 -7.66 10.82
N ILE A 197 -10.67 -8.46 11.38
CA ILE A 197 -12.00 -8.02 11.79
C ILE A 197 -12.14 -8.17 13.29
N SER A 198 -12.69 -7.15 13.96
CA SER A 198 -13.23 -7.25 15.32
C SER A 198 -14.68 -7.78 15.23
N PRO A 199 -14.93 -9.05 15.53
CA PRO A 199 -16.26 -9.63 15.38
C PRO A 199 -17.19 -9.14 16.48
N ILE A 200 -18.41 -8.78 16.10
CA ILE A 200 -19.56 -8.58 16.98
C ILE A 200 -20.33 -9.91 17.11
N MET A 201 -20.41 -10.65 16.00
CA MET A 201 -21.04 -11.97 15.95
C MET A 201 -20.46 -12.81 14.81
N SER A 202 -20.59 -14.12 14.93
CA SER A 202 -20.19 -15.04 13.87
C SER A 202 -21.16 -16.20 13.73
N GLY A 203 -21.05 -16.88 12.60
CA GLY A 203 -21.95 -17.95 12.22
C GLY A 203 -21.47 -18.67 10.98
N TYR A 204 -22.43 -19.24 10.26
CA TYR A 204 -22.17 -19.92 9.01
C TYR A 204 -23.37 -19.80 8.06
N ARG A 205 -23.13 -19.98 6.76
CA ARG A 205 -24.19 -20.21 5.80
C ARG A 205 -24.58 -21.67 5.76
N ASP A 206 -25.87 -21.92 5.89
CA ASP A 206 -26.44 -23.22 5.66
C ASP A 206 -26.14 -23.70 4.22
N LYS A 207 -25.85 -25.00 4.05
CA LYS A 207 -25.41 -25.53 2.76
C LYS A 207 -26.53 -25.50 1.71
N ASP A 208 -27.74 -25.81 2.14
CA ASP A 208 -28.86 -26.07 1.22
C ASP A 208 -29.67 -24.78 0.99
N THR A 209 -29.82 -23.97 2.03
CA THR A 209 -30.61 -22.72 1.98
C THR A 209 -29.76 -21.46 1.80
N LEU A 210 -28.43 -21.54 1.95
CA LEU A 210 -27.50 -20.41 1.94
C LEU A 210 -27.81 -19.31 2.98
N ARG A 211 -28.65 -19.63 3.97
CA ARG A 211 -29.08 -18.70 5.02
C ARG A 211 -27.97 -18.48 6.04
N VAL A 212 -27.84 -17.24 6.49
CA VAL A 212 -26.89 -16.91 7.55
C VAL A 212 -27.48 -17.33 8.89
N LEU A 213 -26.78 -18.24 9.56
CA LEU A 213 -27.13 -18.73 10.88
C LEU A 213 -26.07 -18.24 11.86
N PHE A 214 -26.43 -17.26 12.69
CA PHE A 214 -25.57 -16.76 13.76
C PHE A 214 -25.50 -17.78 14.90
N SER A 215 -24.28 -18.11 15.34
CA SER A 215 -24.03 -19.08 16.41
C SER A 215 -23.30 -18.48 17.61
N ASN A 216 -22.43 -17.49 17.37
CA ASN A 216 -21.55 -16.92 18.37
C ASN A 216 -21.80 -15.41 18.49
N ASP A 217 -21.78 -14.91 19.72
CA ASP A 217 -21.92 -13.50 20.08
C ASP A 217 -20.67 -13.09 20.88
N TYR A 218 -20.04 -11.97 20.50
CA TYR A 218 -18.78 -11.49 21.07
C TYR A 218 -18.95 -10.17 21.84
N ASN A 219 -20.18 -9.63 21.94
CA ASN A 219 -20.43 -8.32 22.57
C ASN A 219 -19.96 -8.23 24.04
N ASP A 220 -19.93 -9.33 24.77
CA ASP A 220 -19.57 -9.36 26.20
C ASP A 220 -18.07 -9.63 26.44
N LEU A 221 -17.22 -9.56 25.40
CA LEU A 221 -15.79 -9.91 25.45
C LEU A 221 -14.88 -8.71 25.18
N GLU A 222 -15.23 -7.52 25.69
CA GLU A 222 -14.47 -6.28 25.44
C GLU A 222 -13.02 -6.33 25.99
N ASP A 223 -12.76 -7.13 27.03
CA ASP A 223 -11.44 -7.23 27.69
C ASP A 223 -10.46 -8.20 26.99
N VAL A 224 -10.88 -8.90 25.94
CA VAL A 224 -10.07 -9.93 25.27
C VAL A 224 -9.95 -9.60 23.79
N ASP A 225 -8.73 -9.72 23.25
CA ASP A 225 -8.52 -9.62 21.80
C ASP A 225 -9.23 -10.78 21.09
N THR A 226 -10.35 -10.46 20.44
CA THR A 226 -11.16 -11.39 19.65
C THR A 226 -10.95 -11.18 18.15
N SER A 227 -9.93 -10.44 17.75
CA SER A 227 -9.67 -10.13 16.35
C SER A 227 -9.41 -11.40 15.54
N ILE A 228 -10.01 -11.44 14.34
CA ILE A 228 -9.92 -12.58 13.43
C ILE A 228 -9.23 -12.12 12.16
N ILE A 229 -8.09 -12.74 11.86
CA ILE A 229 -7.29 -12.45 10.68
C ILE A 229 -7.53 -13.55 9.64
N PHE A 230 -7.83 -13.14 8.41
CA PHE A 230 -7.92 -14.07 7.29
C PHE A 230 -7.47 -13.42 5.96
N PRO A 231 -7.06 -14.23 4.97
CA PRO A 231 -6.71 -13.71 3.65
C PRO A 231 -7.94 -13.18 2.93
N LEU A 232 -7.81 -12.05 2.23
CA LEU A 232 -8.85 -11.49 1.36
C LEU A 232 -9.24 -12.49 0.25
N SER A 233 -8.32 -13.36 -0.18
CA SER A 233 -8.60 -14.43 -1.14
C SER A 233 -9.61 -15.46 -0.63
N GLU A 234 -9.81 -15.57 0.69
CA GLU A 234 -10.82 -16.45 1.29
C GLU A 234 -12.21 -15.81 1.38
N VAL A 235 -12.31 -14.50 1.14
CA VAL A 235 -13.58 -13.79 1.10
C VAL A 235 -14.31 -14.13 -0.19
N SER A 236 -15.49 -14.73 -0.05
CA SER A 236 -16.41 -14.99 -1.17
C SER A 236 -17.21 -13.75 -1.55
N HIS A 237 -17.72 -13.03 -0.55
CA HIS A 237 -18.42 -11.75 -0.71
C HIS A 237 -18.50 -11.02 0.64
N ALA A 238 -18.73 -9.72 0.58
CA ALA A 238 -18.98 -8.90 1.75
C ALA A 238 -20.00 -7.80 1.44
N SER A 239 -20.65 -7.31 2.49
CA SER A 239 -21.62 -6.21 2.40
C SER A 239 -21.63 -5.41 3.68
N TRP A 240 -22.16 -4.20 3.63
CA TRP A 240 -22.58 -3.49 4.83
C TRP A 240 -23.56 -4.34 5.65
N PHE A 241 -23.44 -4.26 6.97
CA PHE A 241 -24.34 -4.95 7.88
C PHE A 241 -25.05 -3.97 8.80
N ASN A 242 -26.33 -4.25 9.04
CA ASN A 242 -27.13 -3.60 10.06
C ASN A 242 -28.14 -4.64 10.54
N MET A 243 -28.16 -4.91 11.85
CA MET A 243 -29.00 -5.95 12.41
C MET A 243 -30.49 -5.67 12.18
N ASP A 244 -30.93 -4.43 12.42
CA ASP A 244 -32.33 -4.03 12.27
C ASP A 244 -32.83 -4.18 10.83
N ILE A 245 -31.95 -3.93 9.86
CA ILE A 245 -32.26 -4.12 8.43
C ILE A 245 -32.25 -5.61 8.11
N HIS A 246 -31.26 -6.36 8.59
CA HIS A 246 -31.14 -7.79 8.34
C HIS A 246 -32.38 -8.56 8.82
N GLU A 247 -32.86 -8.30 10.03
CA GLU A 247 -34.08 -8.93 10.57
C GLU A 247 -35.35 -8.61 9.77
N LYS A 248 -35.43 -7.41 9.17
CA LYS A 248 -36.56 -6.98 8.33
C LYS A 248 -36.58 -7.64 6.96
N VAL A 249 -35.40 -7.87 6.38
CA VAL A 249 -35.29 -8.47 5.03
C VAL A 249 -35.18 -9.99 5.08
N ASP A 250 -34.73 -10.56 6.21
CA ASP A 250 -34.61 -11.99 6.38
C ASP A 250 -35.96 -12.68 6.20
N ASN A 251 -36.09 -13.42 5.11
CA ASN A 251 -37.30 -14.15 4.72
C ASN A 251 -38.54 -13.27 4.60
N ASN A 252 -38.39 -12.03 4.10
CA ASN A 252 -39.55 -11.18 3.83
C ASN A 252 -40.41 -11.65 2.64
N ARG A 253 -39.89 -12.56 1.80
CA ARG A 253 -40.55 -13.11 0.61
C ARG A 253 -40.79 -14.63 0.68
N GLU A 254 -40.17 -15.32 1.63
CA GLU A 254 -40.34 -16.76 1.85
C GLU A 254 -40.85 -17.01 3.27
N PRO A 255 -41.73 -18.00 3.50
CA PRO A 255 -42.14 -18.35 4.85
C PRO A 255 -40.93 -18.75 5.70
N LYS A 256 -40.81 -18.16 6.90
CA LYS A 256 -39.76 -18.55 7.85
C LYS A 256 -39.97 -20.03 8.20
N PRO A 257 -38.94 -20.89 8.05
CA PRO A 257 -39.01 -22.26 8.53
C PRO A 257 -39.25 -22.22 10.03
N ILE A 258 -40.10 -23.13 10.51
CA ILE A 258 -40.43 -23.24 11.93
C ILE A 258 -39.16 -23.66 12.67
N SER A 259 -38.44 -22.66 13.17
CA SER A 259 -37.27 -22.83 14.00
C SER A 259 -37.73 -23.15 15.42
N ASN A 260 -37.45 -24.36 15.91
CA ASN A 260 -37.64 -24.74 17.31
C ASN A 260 -36.61 -24.06 18.26
N ARG A 261 -35.81 -23.09 17.79
CA ARG A 261 -34.91 -22.34 18.66
C ARG A 261 -35.65 -21.20 19.33
N LYS A 262 -35.65 -21.23 20.68
CA LYS A 262 -36.13 -20.16 21.56
C LYS A 262 -35.63 -18.79 21.08
N ALA A 263 -36.54 -17.85 20.93
CA ALA A 263 -36.25 -16.46 20.61
C ALA A 263 -35.22 -15.90 21.62
N LYS A 264 -34.05 -15.48 21.13
CA LYS A 264 -33.12 -14.64 21.89
C LYS A 264 -33.41 -13.16 21.62
N ARG A 265 -33.08 -12.38 22.64
CA ARG A 265 -33.57 -11.04 22.99
C ARG A 265 -33.50 -10.01 21.85
N LYS A 266 -34.50 -9.12 21.84
CA LYS A 266 -34.52 -7.89 21.04
C LYS A 266 -33.23 -7.09 21.26
N TYR A 267 -32.48 -6.89 20.18
CA TYR A 267 -31.43 -5.89 20.14
C TYR A 267 -32.08 -4.51 20.06
N GLY A 268 -31.75 -3.65 21.02
CA GLY A 268 -32.28 -2.30 21.13
C GLY A 268 -31.37 -1.50 22.05
N ARG A 269 -30.40 -0.81 21.45
CA ARG A 269 -29.63 0.23 22.14
C ARG A 269 -30.60 1.34 22.51
N SER A 270 -31.04 1.37 23.76
CA SER A 270 -31.61 2.59 24.34
C SER A 270 -30.45 3.58 24.47
N ARG A 271 -30.37 4.53 23.56
CA ARG A 271 -29.53 5.72 23.76
C ARG A 271 -30.05 6.43 25.03
N LYS A 272 -29.16 6.61 26.00
CA LYS A 272 -29.22 7.69 26.99
C LYS A 272 -28.07 8.63 26.68
#